data_AF-A0A7C5GB99-F1
#
_entry.id   AF-A0A7C5GB99-F1
#
_cell.length_a   1.000
_cell.length_b   1.000
_cell.length_c   1.000
_cell.angle_alpha   90.00
_cell.angle_beta   90.00
_cell.angle_gamma   90.00
#
_symmetry.space_group_name_H-M   'P 1'
#
loop_
_entity.id
_entity.type
_entity.pdbx_description
1 polymer ?
#
loop_
_entity_poly.entity_id
_entity_poly.type
_entity_poly.pdbx_seq_one_letter_code
_entity_poly.pdbx_strand_id
1 'polypeptide(L)'
;SEVKETADGLSVDEVYVGPARKDGPVTRGLHLCFQAPDRETVKRAHSAGLAAGGQDNGAPGLRDYHDGYYAAFLLDPDGNNIEIKSDESVIARSADDITVTTG
;
A
#
# COMPACT_ATOMS: atom_id res chain seq x y z
N SER A 1 0.24 -2.56 -16.08
CA SER A 1 -1.01 -1.94 -15.60
C SER A 1 -0.80 -0.45 -15.54
N GLU A 2 -1.75 0.30 -16.09
CA GLU A 2 -1.72 1.77 -16.07
C GLU A 2 -2.31 2.25 -14.74
N VAL A 3 -1.58 3.10 -14.03
CA VAL A 3 -2.08 3.72 -12.79
C VAL A 3 -2.45 5.16 -13.10
N LYS A 4 -3.69 5.54 -12.80
CA LYS A 4 -4.12 6.93 -12.91
C LYS A 4 -4.32 7.48 -11.51
N GLU A 5 -3.52 8.48 -11.18
CA GLU A 5 -3.76 9.37 -10.07
C GLU A 5 -4.53 10.59 -10.60
N THR A 6 -5.67 10.88 -9.97
CA THR A 6 -6.44 12.10 -10.23
C THR A 6 -6.76 12.77 -8.89
N ALA A 7 -7.33 13.98 -8.95
CA ALA A 7 -7.92 14.61 -7.76
C ALA A 7 -8.99 13.74 -7.07
N ASP A 8 -9.51 12.73 -7.78
CA ASP A 8 -10.55 11.81 -7.35
C ASP A 8 -10.01 10.43 -6.93
N GLY A 9 -8.68 10.24 -6.85
CA GLY A 9 -8.10 9.05 -6.22
C GLY A 9 -7.04 8.30 -7.04
N LEU A 10 -6.66 7.14 -6.50
CA LEU A 10 -5.72 6.18 -7.08
C LEU A 10 -6.51 5.06 -7.78
N SER A 11 -6.27 4.85 -9.06
CA SER A 11 -6.88 3.75 -9.83
C SER A 11 -5.82 2.90 -10.54
N VAL A 12 -6.01 1.58 -10.50
CA VAL A 12 -5.37 0.58 -11.37
C VAL A 12 -6.46 -0.31 -11.97
N ASP A 13 -6.10 -1.13 -12.97
CA ASP A 13 -7.03 -1.98 -13.74
C ASP A 13 -8.07 -2.74 -12.88
N GLU A 14 -7.76 -3.07 -11.63
CA GLU A 14 -8.64 -3.83 -10.72
C GLU A 14 -8.85 -3.21 -9.32
N VAL A 15 -8.24 -2.06 -9.00
CA VAL A 15 -8.39 -1.41 -7.67
C VAL A 15 -8.56 0.09 -7.83
N TYR A 16 -9.61 0.64 -7.21
CA TYR A 16 -9.86 2.08 -7.13
C TYR A 16 -10.00 2.50 -5.67
N VAL A 17 -9.18 3.46 -5.25
CA VAL A 17 -9.22 4.10 -3.94
C VAL A 17 -9.46 5.59 -4.16
N GLY A 18 -10.70 6.03 -3.96
CA GLY A 18 -11.12 7.43 -4.09
C GLY A 18 -11.28 8.13 -2.74
N PRO A 19 -11.39 9.48 -2.74
CA PRO A 19 -11.72 10.23 -1.54
C PRO A 19 -13.07 9.77 -0.99
N ALA A 20 -13.23 9.86 0.32
CA ALA A 20 -14.52 9.62 0.94
C ALA A 20 -15.58 10.56 0.36
N ARG A 21 -16.82 10.07 0.21
CA ARG A 21 -17.94 10.91 -0.20
C ARG A 21 -18.15 11.99 0.84
N LYS A 22 -18.36 13.23 0.40
CA LYS A 22 -18.54 14.42 1.25
C LYS A 22 -19.60 14.23 2.36
N ASP A 23 -20.66 13.47 2.06
CA ASP A 23 -21.81 13.27 2.94
C ASP A 23 -21.93 11.80 3.42
N GLY A 24 -20.90 10.98 3.19
CA GLY A 24 -20.87 9.57 3.58
C GLY A 24 -19.87 9.31 4.70
N PRO A 25 -20.07 8.26 5.51
CA PRO A 25 -19.03 7.85 6.46
C PRO A 25 -17.76 7.43 5.71
N VAL A 26 -16.60 7.84 6.22
CA VAL A 26 -15.31 7.30 5.76
C VAL A 26 -15.28 5.79 5.99
N THR A 27 -14.68 5.04 5.06
CA THR A 27 -14.33 3.64 5.32
C THR A 27 -13.30 3.61 6.44
N ARG A 28 -13.50 2.73 7.43
CA ARG A 28 -12.58 2.55 8.56
C ARG A 28 -12.27 1.08 8.74
N GLY A 29 -11.06 0.77 9.21
CA GLY A 29 -10.63 -0.60 9.45
C GLY A 29 -10.42 -1.41 8.16
N LEU A 30 -10.21 -0.73 7.02
CA LEU A 30 -9.79 -1.37 5.79
C LEU A 30 -8.35 -1.87 5.94
N HIS A 31 -8.07 -3.07 5.42
CA HIS A 31 -6.71 -3.59 5.26
C HIS A 31 -6.39 -3.65 3.77
N LEU A 32 -5.39 -2.88 3.34
CA LEU A 32 -4.88 -2.87 1.97
C LEU A 32 -3.43 -3.36 1.98
N CYS A 33 -3.14 -4.42 1.22
CA CYS A 33 -1.79 -4.98 1.12
C CYS A 33 -1.23 -4.82 -0.30
N PHE A 34 -0.13 -4.08 -0.42
CA PHE A 34 0.62 -3.91 -1.65
C PHE A 34 1.83 -4.85 -1.67
N GLN A 35 2.09 -5.48 -2.82
CA GLN A 35 3.29 -6.29 -3.01
C GLN A 35 4.42 -5.42 -3.56
N ALA A 36 5.57 -5.47 -2.90
CA ALA A 36 6.81 -4.80 -3.25
C ALA A 36 7.81 -5.80 -3.87
N PRO A 37 8.68 -5.34 -4.77
CA PRO A 37 9.63 -6.20 -5.45
C PRO A 37 10.73 -6.77 -4.56
N ASP A 38 11.05 -6.06 -3.48
CA ASP A 38 12.13 -6.41 -2.57
C ASP A 38 11.93 -5.74 -1.21
N ARG A 39 12.75 -6.16 -0.24
CA ARG A 39 12.73 -5.66 1.14
C ARG A 39 13.14 -4.19 1.25
N GLU A 40 13.96 -3.69 0.33
CA GLU A 40 14.38 -2.28 0.33
C GLU A 40 13.22 -1.37 -0.08
N THR A 41 12.40 -1.80 -1.02
CA THR A 41 11.18 -1.11 -1.44
C THR A 41 10.16 -1.08 -0.30
N VAL A 42 10.01 -2.17 0.47
CA VAL A 42 9.19 -2.17 1.69
C VAL A 42 9.67 -1.10 2.69
N LYS A 43 10.98 -1.04 2.96
CA LYS A 43 11.55 -0.03 3.89
C LYS A 43 11.35 1.41 3.39
N ARG A 44 11.57 1.65 2.09
CA ARG A 44 11.39 2.97 1.46
C ARG A 44 9.93 3.42 1.52
N ALA A 45 8.99 2.54 1.17
CA ALA A 45 7.56 2.83 1.21
C ALA A 45 7.08 3.13 2.63
N HIS A 46 7.50 2.34 3.62
CA HIS A 46 7.18 2.59 5.04
C HIS A 46 7.71 3.95 5.51
N SER A 47 8.98 4.26 5.21
CA SER A 47 9.59 5.54 5.56
C SER A 47 8.87 6.73 4.91
N ALA A 48 8.47 6.60 3.63
CA ALA A 48 7.73 7.63 2.92
C ALA A 48 6.32 7.83 3.50
N GLY A 49 5.62 6.76 3.86
CA GLY A 49 4.30 6.84 4.47
C GLY A 49 4.32 7.51 5.85
N LEU A 50 5.35 7.24 6.67
CA LEU A 50 5.58 7.99 7.92
C LEU A 50 5.81 9.48 7.66
N ALA A 51 6.63 9.83 6.67
CA ALA A 51 6.89 11.22 6.30
C ALA A 51 5.63 11.95 5.77
N ALA A 52 4.68 11.22 5.19
CA ALA A 52 3.41 11.73 4.70
C ALA A 52 2.32 11.86 5.81
N GLY A 53 2.65 11.55 7.07
CA GLY A 53 1.74 11.67 8.21
C GLY A 53 1.03 10.37 8.62
N GLY A 54 1.41 9.24 8.03
CA GLY A 54 0.98 7.92 8.51
C GLY A 54 1.59 7.60 9.87
N GLN A 55 0.91 6.74 10.64
CA GLN A 55 1.38 6.25 11.94
C GLN A 55 1.99 4.85 11.78
N ASP A 56 3.12 4.59 12.45
CA ASP A 56 3.69 3.24 12.47
C ASP A 56 2.73 2.23 13.12
N ASN A 57 2.46 1.13 12.43
CA ASN A 57 1.66 0.01 12.91
C ASN A 57 2.45 -1.32 12.85
N GLY A 58 3.74 -1.25 12.54
CA GLY A 58 4.62 -2.40 12.43
C GLY A 58 5.79 -2.11 11.51
N ALA A 59 6.93 -1.76 12.11
CA ALA A 59 8.17 -1.48 11.39
C ALA A 59 8.60 -2.63 10.45
N PRO A 60 9.29 -2.33 9.32
CA PRO A 60 9.71 -3.34 8.35
C PRO A 60 10.44 -4.52 9.00
N GLY A 61 9.99 -5.74 8.71
CA GLY A 61 10.64 -6.94 9.22
C GLY A 61 10.00 -8.23 8.75
N LEU A 62 10.65 -9.35 9.06
CA LEU A 62 10.09 -10.68 8.83
C LEU A 62 8.84 -10.89 9.70
N ARG A 63 7.88 -11.66 9.17
CA ARG A 63 6.65 -12.05 9.86
C ARG A 63 6.48 -13.56 9.83
N ASP A 64 5.91 -14.07 10.90
CA ASP A 64 5.61 -15.50 11.06
C ASP A 64 4.26 -15.84 10.41
N TYR A 65 4.22 -15.71 9.08
CA TYR A 65 3.07 -16.11 8.26
C TYR A 65 3.43 -17.25 7.31
N HIS A 66 4.55 -17.10 6.62
CA HIS A 66 5.25 -18.14 5.87
C HIS A 66 6.69 -17.70 5.60
N ASP A 67 7.52 -18.64 5.15
CA ASP A 67 8.92 -18.38 4.83
C ASP A 67 9.07 -17.21 3.86
N GLY A 68 10.02 -16.33 4.18
CA GLY A 68 10.36 -15.17 3.37
C GLY A 68 9.41 -13.98 3.48
N TYR A 69 8.30 -14.06 4.23
CA TYR A 69 7.35 -12.95 4.37
C TYR A 69 7.97 -11.77 5.10
N TYR A 70 8.29 -10.71 4.36
CA TYR A 70 8.82 -9.47 4.89
C TYR A 70 7.80 -8.36 4.68
N ALA A 71 7.37 -7.67 5.74
CA ALA A 71 6.33 -6.65 5.61
C ALA A 71 6.52 -5.47 6.56
N ALA A 72 5.84 -4.39 6.24
CA ALA A 72 5.69 -3.20 7.05
C ALA A 72 4.22 -2.73 7.05
N PHE A 73 3.80 -2.09 8.14
CA PHE A 73 2.42 -1.67 8.35
C PHE A 73 2.35 -0.21 8.79
N LEU A 74 1.39 0.53 8.24
CA LEU A 74 1.08 1.91 8.59
C LEU A 74 -0.43 2.06 8.82
N LEU A 75 -0.82 2.94 9.74
CA LEU A 75 -2.17 3.49 9.74
C LEU A 75 -2.17 4.80 8.93
N ASP A 76 -3.12 4.93 8.02
CA ASP A 76 -3.42 6.23 7.41
C ASP A 76 -4.17 7.15 8.41
N PRO A 77 -4.35 8.44 8.11
CA PRO A 77 -5.04 9.38 8.99
C PRO A 77 -6.49 9.00 9.35
N ASP A 78 -7.14 8.15 8.55
CA ASP A 78 -8.51 7.67 8.77
C ASP A 78 -8.56 6.38 9.61
N GLY A 79 -7.38 5.76 9.85
CA GLY A 79 -7.20 4.54 10.63
C GLY A 79 -7.27 3.26 9.80
N ASN A 80 -7.04 3.33 8.49
CA ASN A 80 -6.92 2.15 7.63
C ASN A 80 -5.50 1.55 7.73
N ASN A 81 -5.42 0.23 7.73
CA ASN A 81 -4.16 -0.50 7.80
C ASN A 81 -3.59 -0.70 6.39
N ILE A 82 -2.49 -0.01 6.11
CA ILE A 82 -1.73 -0.11 4.88
C ILE A 82 -0.54 -1.05 5.11
N GLU A 83 -0.54 -2.18 4.43
CA GLU A 83 0.54 -3.15 4.42
C GLU A 83 1.34 -3.05 3.12
N ILE A 84 2.66 -3.11 3.25
CA ILE A 84 3.57 -3.33 2.13
C ILE A 84 4.37 -4.59 2.42
N LYS A 85 4.27 -5.60 1.56
CA LYS A 85 4.93 -6.90 1.74
C LYS A 85 5.86 -7.25 0.58
N SER A 86 6.87 -8.05 0.86
CA SER A 86 7.75 -8.70 -0.10
C SER A 86 7.97 -10.14 0.36
N ASP A 87 7.62 -11.09 -0.49
CA ASP A 87 7.77 -12.52 -0.26
C ASP A 87 8.13 -13.22 -1.59
N GLU A 88 8.56 -14.49 -1.52
CA GLU A 88 8.93 -15.27 -2.71
C GLU A 88 7.70 -15.76 -3.51
N SER A 89 6.50 -15.59 -2.97
CA SER A 89 5.24 -15.84 -3.69
C SER A 89 4.98 -14.74 -4.70
N VAL A 90 5.70 -14.80 -5.82
CA VAL A 90 5.33 -14.07 -7.03
C VAL A 90 4.05 -14.72 -7.55
N ILE A 91 2.89 -14.17 -7.17
CA ILE A 91 1.75 -14.21 -8.08
C ILE A 91 2.30 -13.55 -9.35
N ALA A 92 2.29 -14.24 -10.49
CA ALA A 92 2.85 -13.73 -11.73
C ALA A 92 2.40 -12.27 -11.88
N ARG A 93 3.33 -11.32 -11.76
CA ARG A 93 2.96 -9.92 -11.78
C ARG A 93 2.30 -9.68 -13.13
N SER A 94 1.08 -9.15 -13.12
CA SER A 94 0.42 -8.74 -14.35
C SER A 94 1.12 -7.52 -14.98
N ALA A 95 2.05 -6.88 -14.25
CA ALA A 95 2.85 -5.74 -14.69
C ALA A 95 4.24 -5.71 -14.03
N ASP A 96 5.25 -5.20 -14.76
CA ASP A 96 6.61 -5.04 -14.23
C ASP A 96 6.70 -4.02 -13.08
N ASP A 97 5.93 -2.92 -13.18
CA ASP A 97 5.85 -1.83 -12.21
C ASP A 97 4.43 -1.22 -12.16
N ILE A 98 4.10 -0.58 -11.04
CA ILE A 98 2.97 0.32 -10.87
C ILE A 98 3.52 1.75 -10.94
N THR A 99 3.50 2.35 -12.13
CA THR A 99 4.01 3.71 -12.33
C THR A 99 2.92 4.72 -12.04
N VAL A 100 3.01 5.40 -10.89
CA VAL A 100 2.11 6.51 -10.53
C VAL A 100 2.52 7.77 -11.30
N THR A 101 1.62 8.30 -12.13
CA THR A 101 1.85 9.55 -12.88
C THR A 101 0.97 10.65 -12.30
N THR A 102 1.58 11.70 -11.74
CA THR A 102 0.88 12.87 -11.21
C THR A 102 0.59 13.89 -12.31
N GLY A 103 -0.62 14.44 -12.34
CA GLY A 103 -1.01 15.58 -13.19
C GLY A 103 -0.90 16.91 -12.47
#